data_AF-A0A8S2A9P5-F1
#
_entry.id   AF-A0A8S2A9P5-F1
#
_cell.length_a   1.000
_cell.length_b   1.000
_cell.length_c   1.000
_cell.angle_alpha   90.00
_cell.angle_beta   90.00
_cell.angle_gamma   90.00
#
_symmetry.space_group_name_H-M   'P 1'
#
loop_
_entity.id
_entity.type
_entity.pdbx_description
1 polymer ?
#
loop_
_entity_poly.entity_id
_entity_poly.type
_entity_poly.pdbx_seq_one_letter_code
_entity_poly.pdbx_strand_id
1 'polypeptide(L)'
;MRTRRTWRSRPWSSIEPPLPEGYYGNAFTYASVALTAEELSKTPMSRLVMLIKDAKREALDNGNVWEKLREMENTMKLKLASEEIHGGVFMMLTDWRHLGLDQDVWGGLMNIIPLVPLTLPFMCVLLPASKAVPGKSGGVRMLTTLPRDAMAKFKEEMDALHP
;
A
#
# COMPACT_ATOMS: atom_id res chain seq x y z
N MET A 1 -25.30 27.09 6.04
CA MET A 1 -23.92 27.37 6.51
C MET A 1 -23.03 26.21 6.09
N ARG A 2 -22.21 26.41 5.05
CA ARG A 2 -21.40 25.34 4.42
C ARG A 2 -20.05 25.32 5.11
N THR A 3 -19.82 24.38 6.03
CA THR A 3 -18.50 24.18 6.62
C THR A 3 -17.57 23.62 5.55
N ARG A 4 -16.83 24.49 4.87
CA ARG A 4 -15.62 24.11 4.15
C ARG A 4 -14.69 23.49 5.19
N ARG A 5 -14.59 22.16 5.22
CA ARG A 5 -13.42 21.51 5.82
C ARG A 5 -12.25 21.96 4.97
N THR A 6 -11.56 23.00 5.44
CA THR A 6 -10.24 23.34 4.95
C THR A 6 -9.39 22.11 5.23
N TRP A 7 -9.08 21.35 4.18
CA TRP A 7 -7.98 20.41 4.19
C TRP A 7 -6.72 21.24 4.47
N ARG A 8 -6.40 21.44 5.74
CA ARG A 8 -5.05 21.84 6.12
C ARG A 8 -4.19 20.62 5.83
N SER A 9 -3.71 20.57 4.59
CA SER A 9 -2.65 19.67 4.17
C SER A 9 -1.50 19.83 5.16
N ARG A 10 -1.18 18.76 5.88
CA ARG A 10 0.21 18.55 6.27
C ARG A 10 1.04 18.66 4.97
N PRO A 11 2.24 19.27 4.95
CA PRO A 11 3.03 19.29 3.74
C PRO A 11 3.30 17.83 3.36
N TRP A 12 2.66 17.35 2.30
CA TRP A 12 2.75 15.95 1.86
C TRP A 12 3.91 15.72 0.89
N SER A 13 4.72 16.74 0.58
CA SER A 13 5.85 16.57 -0.33
C SER A 13 7.16 16.55 0.46
N SER A 14 7.77 15.38 0.49
CA SER A 14 9.20 15.21 0.71
C SER A 14 10.03 15.53 -0.54
N ILE A 15 9.53 16.45 -1.38
CA ILE A 15 10.19 16.89 -2.61
C ILE A 15 10.12 18.40 -2.59
N GLU A 16 11.26 19.02 -2.86
CA GLU A 16 11.39 20.47 -2.99
C GLU A 16 11.86 20.81 -4.41
N PRO A 17 11.10 21.63 -5.15
CA PRO A 17 9.81 22.22 -4.78
C PRO A 17 8.66 21.18 -4.73
N PRO A 18 7.57 21.45 -4.00
CA PRO A 18 6.39 20.58 -3.97
C PRO A 18 5.84 20.35 -5.38
N LEU A 19 5.23 19.19 -5.60
CA LEU A 19 4.52 18.90 -6.85
C LEU A 19 3.39 19.92 -7.08
N PRO A 20 3.17 20.37 -8.33
CA PRO A 20 2.17 21.38 -8.62
C PRO A 20 0.75 20.84 -8.37
N GLU A 21 -0.16 21.74 -7.99
CA GLU A 21 -1.58 21.41 -7.89
C GLU A 21 -2.10 20.88 -9.24
N GLY A 22 -2.88 19.79 -9.20
CA GLY A 22 -3.38 19.13 -10.40
C GLY A 22 -2.40 18.16 -11.07
N TYR A 23 -1.19 17.96 -10.53
CA TYR A 23 -0.32 16.87 -10.98
C TYR A 23 -1.02 15.51 -10.79
N TYR A 24 -1.24 14.80 -11.90
CA TYR A 24 -1.95 13.52 -11.94
C TYR A 24 -1.04 12.34 -12.34
N GLY A 25 0.28 12.57 -12.42
CA GLY A 25 1.26 11.51 -12.62
C GLY A 25 1.47 10.68 -11.34
N ASN A 26 2.28 9.63 -11.45
CA ASN A 26 2.65 8.82 -10.29
C ASN A 26 3.47 9.68 -9.31
N ALA A 27 2.96 9.82 -8.07
CA ALA A 27 3.55 10.65 -7.03
C ALA A 27 3.76 9.87 -5.72
N PHE A 28 4.29 8.65 -5.82
CA PHE A 28 4.62 7.81 -4.67
C PHE A 28 5.96 7.14 -4.86
N THR A 29 6.58 6.76 -3.75
CA THR A 29 7.76 5.90 -3.67
C THR A 29 7.45 4.69 -2.81
N TYR A 30 8.26 3.63 -2.91
CA TYR A 30 8.11 2.44 -2.08
C TYR A 30 9.03 2.50 -0.86
N ALA A 31 8.53 1.97 0.25
CA ALA A 31 9.33 1.61 1.41
C ALA A 31 9.40 0.08 1.48
N SER A 32 10.57 -0.45 1.78
CA SER A 32 10.80 -1.90 1.89
C SER A 32 11.39 -2.24 3.24
N VAL A 33 11.01 -3.40 3.76
CA VAL A 33 11.63 -4.04 4.92
C VAL A 33 12.01 -5.44 4.46
N ALA A 34 13.30 -5.75 4.50
CA ALA A 34 13.81 -7.07 4.15
C ALA A 34 14.10 -7.86 5.43
N LEU A 35 13.48 -9.03 5.56
CA LEU A 35 13.68 -9.98 6.64
C LEU A 35 13.64 -11.40 6.04
N THR A 36 14.38 -12.32 6.64
CA THR A 36 14.20 -13.75 6.38
C THR A 36 12.85 -14.22 6.93
N ALA A 37 12.33 -15.34 6.42
CA ALA A 37 11.08 -15.92 6.93
C ALA A 37 11.19 -16.29 8.42
N GLU A 38 12.37 -16.75 8.85
CA GLU A 38 12.64 -17.06 10.24
C GLU A 38 12.57 -15.81 11.13
N GLU A 39 13.27 -14.73 10.74
CA GLU A 39 13.23 -13.46 11.48
C GLU A 39 11.81 -12.91 11.54
N LEU A 40 11.07 -12.92 10.42
CA LEU A 40 9.69 -12.47 10.38
C LEU A 40 8.81 -13.25 11.37
N SER A 41 8.94 -14.58 11.42
CA SER A 41 8.15 -15.43 12.31
C SER A 41 8.42 -15.20 13.80
N LYS A 42 9.64 -14.79 14.14
CA LYS A 42 10.09 -14.57 15.52
C LYS A 42 9.96 -13.12 15.97
N THR A 43 9.78 -12.18 15.03
CA THR A 43 9.75 -10.75 15.35
C THR A 43 8.38 -10.35 15.91
N PRO A 44 8.32 -9.74 17.11
CA PRO A 44 7.06 -9.25 17.66
C PRO A 44 6.40 -8.19 16.76
N MET A 45 5.07 -8.17 16.71
CA MET A 45 4.30 -7.23 15.89
C MET A 45 4.69 -5.77 16.13
N SER A 46 4.93 -5.37 17.39
CA SER A 46 5.37 -4.02 17.74
C SER A 46 6.69 -3.64 17.06
N ARG A 47 7.64 -4.58 16.97
CA ARG A 47 8.92 -4.37 16.31
C ARG A 47 8.76 -4.31 14.79
N LEU A 48 7.92 -5.16 14.19
CA LEU A 48 7.58 -5.07 12.76
C LEU A 48 6.99 -3.70 12.39
N VAL A 49 6.07 -3.20 13.22
CA VAL A 49 5.48 -1.87 13.03
C VAL A 49 6.54 -0.76 13.11
N MET A 50 7.52 -0.87 14.01
CA MET A 50 8.64 0.08 14.06
C MET A 50 9.48 0.04 12.79
N LEU A 51 9.87 -1.15 12.31
CA LEU A 51 10.63 -1.31 11.07
C LEU A 51 9.90 -0.67 9.88
N ILE A 52 8.58 -0.89 9.76
CA ILE A 52 7.76 -0.28 8.71
C ILE A 52 7.73 1.25 8.84
N LYS A 53 7.60 1.78 10.06
CA LYS A 53 7.61 3.24 10.30
C LYS A 53 8.95 3.86 9.93
N ASP A 54 10.05 3.21 10.29
CA ASP A 54 11.40 3.67 9.97
C ASP A 54 11.63 3.66 8.46
N ALA A 55 11.29 2.56 7.78
CA ALA A 55 11.39 2.45 6.32
C ALA A 55 10.55 3.52 5.58
N LYS A 56 9.34 3.80 6.09
CA LYS A 56 8.49 4.87 5.53
C LYS A 56 9.08 6.27 5.75
N ARG A 57 9.67 6.53 6.92
CA ARG A 57 10.33 7.82 7.20
C ARG A 57 11.52 8.01 6.28
N GLU A 58 12.35 6.99 6.12
CA GLU A 58 13.52 7.03 5.24
C GLU A 58 13.13 7.23 3.77
N ALA A 59 12.08 6.55 3.30
CA ALA A 59 11.59 6.71 1.93
C ALA A 59 11.02 8.11 1.63
N LEU A 60 10.60 8.84 2.66
CA LEU A 60 10.05 10.20 2.57
C LEU A 60 11.07 11.27 3.01
N ASP A 61 12.35 10.94 3.12
CA ASP A 61 13.39 11.94 3.31
C ASP A 61 13.80 12.51 1.94
N ASN A 62 13.89 13.84 1.80
CA ASN A 62 14.11 14.51 0.50
C ASN A 62 15.40 14.01 -0.19
N GLY A 63 16.48 13.78 0.55
CA GLY A 63 17.72 13.26 0.00
C GLY A 63 17.55 11.85 -0.56
N ASN A 64 16.80 11.02 0.17
CA ASN A 64 16.56 9.63 -0.18
C ASN A 64 15.56 9.45 -1.34
N VAL A 65 14.61 10.38 -1.54
CA VAL A 65 13.69 10.31 -2.68
C VAL A 65 14.46 10.34 -4.00
N TRP A 66 15.41 11.27 -4.15
CA TRP A 66 16.20 11.37 -5.38
C TRP A 66 17.12 10.17 -5.61
N GLU A 67 17.72 9.63 -4.55
CA GLU A 67 18.51 8.40 -4.65
C GLU A 67 17.64 7.22 -5.08
N LYS A 68 16.44 7.07 -4.50
CA LYS A 68 15.50 6.01 -4.90
C LYS A 68 15.06 6.15 -6.36
N LEU A 69 14.84 7.38 -6.84
CA LEU A 69 14.50 7.60 -8.25
C LEU A 69 15.67 7.19 -9.16
N ARG A 70 16.91 7.50 -8.79
CA ARG A 70 18.12 7.05 -9.52
C ARG A 70 18.26 5.52 -9.50
N GLU A 71 18.10 4.91 -8.34
CA GLU A 71 18.15 3.45 -8.17
C GLU A 71 17.07 2.76 -9.02
N MET A 72 15.85 3.28 -9.00
CA MET A 72 14.75 2.78 -9.81
C MET A 72 15.04 2.90 -11.31
N GLU A 73 15.57 4.04 -11.77
CA GLU A 73 15.97 4.24 -13.16
C GLU A 73 17.04 3.22 -13.58
N ASN A 74 18.07 3.03 -12.75
CA ASN A 74 19.13 2.05 -13.00
C ASN A 74 18.59 0.62 -13.04
N THR A 75 17.71 0.26 -12.10
CA THR A 75 17.07 -1.05 -12.03
C THR A 75 16.19 -1.31 -13.24
N MET A 76 15.43 -0.31 -13.71
CA MET A 76 14.63 -0.43 -14.92
C MET A 76 15.51 -0.62 -16.16
N LYS A 77 16.61 0.11 -16.29
CA LYS A 77 17.57 -0.09 -17.39
C LYS A 77 18.15 -1.51 -17.40
N LEU A 78 18.50 -2.04 -16.23
CA LEU A 78 18.98 -3.41 -16.08
C LEU A 78 17.88 -4.43 -16.40
N LYS A 79 16.65 -4.25 -15.89
CA LYS A 79 15.51 -5.13 -16.16
C LYS A 79 15.03 -5.09 -17.61
N LEU A 80 15.20 -3.98 -18.33
CA LEU A 80 14.92 -3.93 -19.77
C LEU A 80 16.02 -4.63 -20.57
N ALA A 81 17.24 -4.69 -20.02
CA ALA A 81 18.36 -5.42 -20.61
C ALA A 81 18.37 -6.91 -20.26
N SER A 82 17.69 -7.32 -19.18
CA SER A 82 17.53 -8.73 -18.76
C SER A 82 16.10 -9.20 -18.97
N GLU A 83 15.85 -10.25 -19.74
CA GLU A 83 14.50 -10.85 -19.87
C GLU A 83 13.97 -11.50 -18.58
N GLU A 84 14.74 -11.45 -17.48
CA GLU A 84 14.40 -12.05 -16.21
C GLU A 84 13.56 -11.13 -15.31
N ILE A 85 12.31 -11.54 -15.10
CA ILE A 85 11.51 -11.07 -13.97
C ILE A 85 11.97 -11.88 -12.75
N HIS A 86 12.88 -11.34 -11.94
CA HIS A 86 13.33 -12.01 -10.73
C HIS A 86 12.16 -12.36 -9.78
N GLY A 87 11.94 -13.68 -9.63
CA GLY A 87 11.00 -14.31 -8.72
C GLY A 87 11.53 -14.35 -7.28
N GLY A 88 11.65 -13.18 -6.65
CA GLY A 88 11.77 -13.10 -5.20
C GLY A 88 10.42 -13.32 -4.52
N VAL A 89 10.42 -13.91 -3.32
CA VAL A 89 9.23 -13.93 -2.45
C VAL A 89 9.10 -12.56 -1.80
N PHE A 90 8.28 -11.68 -2.36
CA PHE A 90 7.96 -10.39 -1.77
C PHE A 90 6.44 -10.17 -1.70
N MET A 91 6.02 -9.33 -0.77
CA MET A 91 4.64 -8.87 -0.63
C MET A 91 4.62 -7.36 -0.83
N MET A 92 3.74 -6.88 -1.71
CA MET A 92 3.50 -5.45 -1.91
C MET A 92 2.16 -5.06 -1.31
N LEU A 93 2.20 -4.26 -0.24
CA LEU A 93 1.00 -3.71 0.39
C LEU A 93 0.67 -2.34 -0.20
N THR A 94 -0.52 -2.18 -0.77
CA THR A 94 -1.03 -0.90 -1.30
C THR A 94 -2.32 -0.50 -0.59
N ASP A 95 -2.48 0.80 -0.32
CA ASP A 95 -3.60 1.33 0.46
C ASP A 95 -4.52 2.21 -0.38
N TRP A 96 -5.69 1.67 -0.70
CA TRP A 96 -6.68 2.32 -1.55
C TRP A 96 -7.80 2.99 -0.74
N ARG A 97 -7.72 2.98 0.60
CA ARG A 97 -8.70 3.63 1.48
C ARG A 97 -8.72 5.15 1.34
N HIS A 98 -7.63 5.71 0.82
CA HIS A 98 -7.41 7.15 0.73
C HIS A 98 -7.37 7.68 -0.71
N LEU A 99 -7.86 6.92 -1.70
CA LEU A 99 -7.86 7.35 -3.11
C LEU A 99 -8.79 8.54 -3.42
N GLY A 100 -9.62 8.99 -2.47
CA GLY A 100 -10.53 10.11 -2.70
C GLY A 100 -11.64 9.81 -3.71
N LEU A 101 -11.94 8.52 -3.95
CA LEU A 101 -13.02 8.08 -4.85
C LEU A 101 -14.43 8.30 -4.27
N ASP A 102 -14.53 8.74 -3.02
CA ASP A 102 -15.82 9.09 -2.39
C ASP A 102 -16.29 10.43 -2.94
N GLN A 103 -16.85 10.40 -4.14
CA GLN A 103 -17.59 11.52 -4.70
C GLN A 103 -19.04 11.42 -4.21
N ASP A 104 -19.60 12.54 -3.76
CA ASP A 104 -21.00 12.63 -3.30
C ASP A 104 -21.96 12.71 -4.50
N VAL A 105 -21.86 11.71 -5.38
CA VAL A 105 -22.72 11.54 -6.55
C VAL A 105 -23.55 10.29 -6.28
N TRP A 106 -24.88 10.42 -6.38
CA TRP A 106 -25.85 9.33 -6.19
C TRP A 106 -25.76 8.60 -4.84
N GLY A 107 -25.56 9.35 -3.74
CA GLY A 107 -25.50 8.79 -2.39
C GLY A 107 -24.11 8.33 -1.97
N GLY A 108 -23.08 8.61 -2.78
CA GLY A 108 -21.69 8.35 -2.47
C GLY A 108 -21.22 6.96 -2.87
N LEU A 109 -19.92 6.71 -2.69
CA LEU A 109 -19.33 5.44 -3.08
C LEU A 109 -19.78 4.32 -2.14
N MET A 110 -20.47 3.31 -2.68
CA MET A 110 -20.99 2.17 -1.90
C MET A 110 -19.95 1.07 -1.70
N ASN A 111 -19.14 0.77 -2.71
CA ASN A 111 -18.13 -0.28 -2.66
C ASN A 111 -17.05 -0.04 -3.72
N ILE A 112 -15.85 -0.58 -3.48
CA ILE A 112 -14.75 -0.67 -4.44
C ILE A 112 -14.37 -2.14 -4.59
N ILE A 113 -14.30 -2.62 -5.83
CA ILE A 113 -13.85 -3.96 -6.18
C ILE A 113 -12.71 -3.78 -7.19
N PRO A 114 -11.44 -3.82 -6.75
CA PRO A 114 -10.31 -3.73 -7.66
C PRO A 114 -10.20 -5.03 -8.46
N LEU A 115 -9.88 -4.90 -9.75
CA LEU A 115 -9.53 -6.02 -10.63
C LEU A 115 -8.01 -6.08 -10.73
N VAL A 116 -7.39 -6.90 -9.89
CA VAL A 116 -5.94 -7.11 -9.87
C VAL A 116 -5.59 -8.26 -10.80
N PRO A 117 -4.68 -8.08 -11.79
CA PRO A 117 -4.22 -9.17 -12.64
C PRO A 117 -3.60 -10.32 -11.83
N LEU A 118 -3.91 -11.56 -12.23
CA LEU A 118 -3.33 -12.77 -11.61
C LEU A 118 -1.81 -12.86 -11.76
N THR A 119 -1.23 -12.10 -12.70
CA THR A 119 0.22 -11.97 -12.90
C THR A 119 0.91 -11.16 -11.78
N LEU A 120 0.14 -10.55 -10.88
CA LEU A 120 0.65 -9.78 -9.73
C LEU A 120 0.20 -10.41 -8.39
N PRO A 121 0.48 -11.71 -8.14
CA PRO A 121 -0.03 -12.42 -6.96
C PRO A 121 0.56 -11.89 -5.65
N PHE A 122 1.64 -11.13 -5.71
CA PHE A 122 2.30 -10.48 -4.56
C PHE A 122 1.58 -9.22 -4.06
N MET A 123 0.54 -8.73 -4.74
CA MET A 123 -0.18 -7.53 -4.31
C MET A 123 -1.24 -7.83 -3.25
N CYS A 124 -1.13 -7.11 -2.13
CA CYS A 124 -2.13 -7.01 -1.07
C CYS A 124 -2.73 -5.60 -1.09
N VAL A 125 -4.04 -5.49 -1.34
CA VAL A 125 -4.73 -4.20 -1.45
C VAL A 125 -5.61 -3.97 -0.23
N LEU A 126 -5.34 -2.91 0.53
CA LEU A 126 -6.23 -2.44 1.58
C LEU A 126 -7.32 -1.56 0.97
N LEU A 127 -8.57 -1.89 1.26
CA LEU A 127 -9.75 -1.26 0.70
C LEU A 127 -10.63 -0.69 1.82
N PRO A 128 -11.38 0.39 1.54
CA PRO A 128 -12.33 0.91 2.51
C PRO A 128 -13.43 -0.13 2.78
N ALA A 129 -13.99 -0.10 3.99
CA ALA A 129 -15.18 -0.87 4.32
C ALA A 129 -16.28 -0.63 3.27
N SER A 130 -16.94 -1.72 2.84
CA SER A 130 -18.08 -1.62 1.94
C SER A 130 -19.29 -1.10 2.70
N LYS A 131 -19.90 -0.01 2.22
CA LYS A 131 -21.18 0.49 2.77
C LYS A 131 -22.33 -0.47 2.45
N ALA A 132 -22.15 -1.39 1.49
CA ALA A 132 -23.13 -2.42 1.16
C ALA A 132 -23.21 -3.55 2.20
N VAL A 133 -22.29 -3.62 3.17
CA VAL A 133 -22.29 -4.63 4.23
C VAL A 133 -22.58 -3.95 5.58
N PRO A 134 -23.80 -4.10 6.13
CA PRO A 134 -24.15 -3.52 7.42
C PRO A 134 -23.22 -3.98 8.55
N GLY A 135 -22.96 -3.10 9.52
CA GLY A 135 -22.17 -3.43 10.72
C GLY A 135 -20.65 -3.51 10.51
N LYS A 136 -20.14 -3.18 9.32
CA LYS A 136 -18.69 -3.16 9.02
C LYS A 136 -18.09 -1.75 8.93
N SER A 137 -18.80 -0.73 9.40
CA SER A 137 -18.32 0.66 9.45
C SER A 137 -17.03 0.78 10.24
N GLY A 138 -16.03 1.49 9.71
CA GLY A 138 -14.71 1.63 10.33
C GLY A 138 -13.76 0.45 10.10
N GLY A 139 -14.23 -0.63 9.48
CA GLY A 139 -13.39 -1.77 9.11
C GLY A 139 -12.47 -1.50 7.91
N VAL A 140 -11.57 -2.45 7.68
CA VAL A 140 -10.69 -2.49 6.50
C VAL A 140 -10.95 -3.81 5.79
N ARG A 141 -11.08 -3.76 4.46
CA ARG A 141 -11.09 -4.95 3.62
C ARG A 141 -9.69 -5.16 3.06
N MET A 142 -9.30 -6.41 2.87
CA MET A 142 -8.04 -6.75 2.23
C MET A 142 -8.31 -7.69 1.06
N LEU A 143 -7.82 -7.31 -0.12
CA LEU A 143 -7.73 -8.22 -1.26
C LEU A 143 -6.30 -8.79 -1.29
N THR A 144 -6.19 -10.11 -1.31
CA THR A 144 -4.91 -10.83 -1.44
C THR A 144 -5.12 -12.11 -2.27
N THR A 145 -4.07 -12.56 -2.93
CA THR A 145 -4.08 -13.77 -3.76
C THR A 145 -3.01 -14.73 -3.25
N LEU A 146 -3.40 -15.96 -2.92
CA LEU A 146 -2.49 -17.00 -2.44
C LEU A 146 -2.84 -18.34 -3.10
N PRO A 147 -1.90 -19.29 -3.17
CA PRO A 147 -2.22 -20.68 -3.47
C PRO A 147 -3.32 -21.21 -2.54
N ARG A 148 -4.12 -22.17 -3.03
CA ARG A 148 -5.31 -22.68 -2.32
C ARG A 148 -5.02 -23.10 -0.88
N ASP A 149 -3.97 -23.88 -0.68
CA ASP A 149 -3.62 -24.42 0.64
C ASP A 149 -3.11 -23.33 1.58
N ALA A 150 -2.32 -22.39 1.06
CA ALA A 150 -1.86 -21.22 1.81
C ALA A 150 -3.03 -20.30 2.20
N MET A 151 -4.03 -20.13 1.32
CA MET A 151 -5.23 -19.36 1.62
C MET A 151 -6.08 -19.98 2.74
N ALA A 152 -6.14 -21.31 2.83
CA ALA A 152 -6.86 -21.98 3.91
C ALA A 152 -6.23 -21.63 5.27
N LYS A 153 -4.91 -21.83 5.40
CA LYS A 153 -4.18 -21.47 6.63
C LYS A 153 -4.24 -19.97 6.91
N PHE A 154 -4.15 -19.12 5.89
CA PHE A 154 -4.25 -17.67 6.04
C PHE A 154 -5.56 -17.25 6.68
N LYS A 155 -6.69 -17.88 6.32
CA LYS A 155 -8.00 -17.58 6.94
C LYS A 155 -8.03 -17.93 8.42
N GLU A 156 -7.47 -19.08 8.81
CA GLU A 156 -7.37 -19.49 10.21
C GLU A 156 -6.61 -18.46 11.06
N GLU A 157 -5.46 -17.99 10.57
CA GLU A 157 -4.66 -16.96 11.24
C GLU A 157 -5.41 -15.61 11.33
N MET A 158 -6.17 -15.24 10.31
CA MET A 158 -6.97 -13.99 10.32
C MET A 158 -8.16 -14.06 11.27
N ASP A 159 -8.83 -15.22 11.37
CA ASP A 159 -9.95 -15.42 12.29
C ASP A 159 -9.48 -15.36 13.75
N ALA A 160 -8.25 -15.80 14.03
CA ALA A 160 -7.63 -15.69 15.35
C ALA A 160 -7.33 -14.24 15.80
N LEU A 161 -7.34 -13.26 14.89
CA LEU A 161 -7.15 -11.83 15.20
C LEU A 161 -8.40 -11.17 15.79
N HIS A 162 -9.55 -11.85 15.77
CA HIS A 162 -10.83 -11.37 16.29
C HIS A 162 -11.19 -12.08 17.61
N PRO A 163 -10.74 -11.61 18.79
CA PRO A 163 -11.36 -11.97 20.06
C PRO A 163 -12.72 -11.27 20.26
#